data_AF-A0A0L8V5A6-F1
#
_entry.id   AF-A0A0L8V5A6-F1
#
_cell.length_a   1.000
_cell.length_b   1.000
_cell.length_c   1.000
_cell.angle_alpha   90.00
_cell.angle_beta   90.00
_cell.angle_gamma   90.00
#
_symmetry.space_group_name_H-M   'P 1'
#
loop_
_entity.id
_entity.type
_entity.pdbx_description
1 polymer ?
#
loop_
_entity_poly.entity_id
_entity_poly.type
_entity_poly.pdbx_seq_one_letter_code
_entity_poly.pdbx_strand_id
1 'polypeptide(L)'
;MDLAPEERVEDQTIEKQEARQGVQEALAKLKPEERALAVMYSEGLSYKEMAEATGIRFSSIGKTLSRTLKKLEAELKTKKYELY
;
A
#
# COMPACT_ATOMS: atom_id res chain seq x y z
N MET A 1 17.97 30.19 10.22
CA MET A 1 17.77 30.54 8.80
C MET A 1 16.57 29.73 8.36
N ASP A 2 15.40 30.34 8.30
CA ASP A 2 14.19 29.67 7.80
C ASP A 2 14.44 29.30 6.33
N LEU A 3 14.29 28.02 5.99
CA LEU A 3 14.34 27.51 4.63
C LEU A 3 13.37 28.28 3.74
N ALA A 4 13.82 28.67 2.55
CA ALA A 4 13.02 29.42 1.60
C ALA A 4 11.73 28.63 1.25
N PRO A 5 10.61 29.32 1.00
CA PRO A 5 9.34 28.66 0.70
C PRO A 5 9.41 27.74 -0.53
N GLU A 6 10.33 28.00 -1.47
CA GLU A 6 10.53 27.18 -2.67
C GLU A 6 11.20 25.83 -2.33
N GLU A 7 12.22 25.82 -1.48
CA GLU A 7 12.90 24.58 -1.05
C GLU A 7 11.96 23.66 -0.25
N ARG A 8 11.12 24.22 0.64
CA ARG A 8 10.12 23.43 1.39
C ARG A 8 9.07 22.77 0.50
N VAL A 9 8.72 23.38 -0.64
CA VAL A 9 7.73 22.84 -1.58
C VAL A 9 8.35 21.75 -2.45
N GLU A 10 9.61 21.91 -2.85
CA GLU A 10 10.36 20.88 -3.57
C GLU A 10 10.58 19.64 -2.70
N ASP A 11 11.04 19.79 -1.46
CA ASP A 11 11.22 18.68 -0.52
C ASP A 11 9.92 17.88 -0.30
N GLN A 12 8.80 18.56 -0.03
CA GLN A 12 7.50 17.89 0.14
C GLN A 12 7.02 17.19 -1.13
N THR A 13 7.40 17.69 -2.31
CA THR A 13 7.03 17.09 -3.59
C THR A 13 7.85 15.82 -3.82
N ILE A 14 9.15 15.86 -3.53
CA ILE A 14 10.06 14.71 -3.62
C ILE A 14 9.62 13.61 -2.64
N GLU A 15 9.39 13.94 -1.37
CA GLU A 15 8.93 12.98 -0.36
C GLU A 15 7.62 12.28 -0.77
N LYS A 16 6.66 13.02 -1.35
CA LYS A 16 5.41 12.46 -1.85
C LYS A 16 5.62 11.53 -3.05
N GLN A 17 6.52 11.87 -3.96
CA GLN A 17 6.84 11.04 -5.12
C GLN A 17 7.51 9.73 -4.68
N GLU A 18 8.48 9.81 -3.77
CA GLU A 18 9.18 8.65 -3.21
C GLU A 18 8.22 7.72 -2.46
N ALA A 19 7.33 8.28 -1.63
CA ALA A 19 6.31 7.51 -0.93
C ALA A 19 5.37 6.79 -1.91
N ARG A 20 4.93 7.49 -2.97
CA ARG A 20 4.06 6.91 -4.00
C ARG A 20 4.75 5.78 -4.75
N GLN A 21 6.02 5.96 -5.10
CA GLN A 21 6.81 4.95 -5.77
C GLN A 21 7.03 3.72 -4.88
N GLY A 22 7.34 3.92 -3.60
CA GLY A 22 7.47 2.83 -2.62
C GLY A 22 6.19 2.00 -2.49
N VAL A 23 5.02 2.65 -2.48
CA VAL A 23 3.72 1.94 -2.46
C VAL A 23 3.50 1.15 -3.76
N GLN A 24 3.80 1.72 -4.93
CA GLN A 24 3.63 1.02 -6.20
C GLN A 24 4.51 -0.22 -6.31
N GLU A 25 5.77 -0.12 -5.89
CA GLU A 25 6.71 -1.24 -5.89
C GLU A 25 6.30 -2.33 -4.88
N ALA A 26 5.86 -1.95 -3.68
CA ALA A 26 5.34 -2.89 -2.70
C ALA A 26 4.10 -3.65 -3.21
N LEU A 27 3.17 -2.94 -3.88
CA LEU A 27 2.00 -3.55 -4.51
C LEU A 27 2.39 -4.48 -5.67
N ALA A 28 3.47 -4.20 -6.39
CA ALA A 28 3.94 -5.04 -7.50
C ALA A 28 4.49 -6.41 -7.02
N LYS A 29 4.92 -6.51 -5.75
CA LYS A 29 5.38 -7.78 -5.15
C LYS A 29 4.25 -8.68 -4.66
N LEU A 30 3.02 -8.18 -4.61
CA LEU A 30 1.84 -8.96 -4.25
C LEU A 30 1.35 -9.79 -5.42
N LYS A 31 0.68 -10.92 -5.12
CA LYS A 31 -0.10 -11.63 -6.14
C LYS A 31 -1.26 -10.74 -6.63
N PRO A 32 -1.77 -10.96 -7.87
CA PRO A 32 -2.87 -10.14 -8.42
C PRO A 32 -4.09 -10.06 -7.49
N GLU A 33 -4.50 -11.18 -6.92
CA GLU A 33 -5.63 -11.27 -5.97
C GLU A 33 -5.34 -10.53 -4.66
N GLU A 34 -4.12 -10.64 -4.13
CA GLU A 34 -3.69 -9.94 -2.92
C GLU A 34 -3.72 -8.43 -3.13
N ARG A 35 -3.18 -7.97 -4.27
CA ARG A 35 -3.21 -6.56 -4.66
C ARG A 35 -4.64 -6.03 -4.77
N ALA A 36 -5.54 -6.78 -5.41
CA ALA A 36 -6.94 -6.41 -5.54
C ALA A 36 -7.61 -6.23 -4.17
N LEU A 37 -7.36 -7.16 -3.22
CA LEU A 37 -7.90 -7.04 -1.86
C LEU A 37 -7.38 -5.80 -1.12
N ALA A 38 -6.10 -5.47 -1.28
CA ALA A 38 -5.52 -4.28 -0.65
C ALA A 38 -6.16 -2.99 -1.18
N VAL A 39 -6.35 -2.89 -2.50
CA VAL A 39 -7.00 -1.74 -3.14
C VAL A 39 -8.45 -1.61 -2.67
N MET A 40 -9.24 -2.68 -2.76
CA MET A 40 -10.65 -2.66 -2.33
C MET A 40 -10.81 -2.29 -0.85
N TYR A 41 -9.93 -2.80 0.01
CA TYR A 41 -9.95 -2.44 1.42
C TYR A 41 -9.64 -0.95 1.63
N SER A 42 -8.68 -0.38 0.87
CA SER A 42 -8.36 1.05 0.94
C SER A 42 -9.50 1.96 0.44
N GLU A 43 -10.35 1.45 -0.45
CA GLU A 43 -11.57 2.11 -0.94
C GLU A 43 -12.78 1.93 0.00
N GLY A 44 -12.62 1.15 1.08
CA GLY A 44 -13.64 0.97 2.10
C GLY A 44 -14.67 -0.14 1.81
N LEU A 45 -14.38 -1.04 0.86
CA LEU A 45 -15.28 -2.15 0.57
C LEU A 45 -15.36 -3.13 1.75
N SER A 46 -16.56 -3.67 1.97
CA SER A 46 -16.79 -4.72 2.96
C SER A 46 -16.19 -6.06 2.52
N TYR A 47 -15.96 -6.96 3.47
CA TYR A 47 -15.45 -8.30 3.17
C TYR A 47 -16.39 -9.11 2.27
N LYS A 48 -17.69 -8.78 2.27
CA LYS A 48 -18.68 -9.44 1.42
C LYS A 48 -18.51 -8.99 -0.03
N GLU A 49 -18.44 -7.69 -0.26
CA GLU A 49 -18.18 -7.12 -1.60
C GLU A 49 -16.84 -7.59 -2.16
N MET A 50 -15.81 -7.68 -1.31
CA MET A 50 -14.51 -8.23 -1.70
C MET A 50 -14.59 -9.70 -2.10
N ALA A 51 -15.36 -10.52 -1.38
CA ALA A 51 -15.58 -11.93 -1.72
C ALA A 51 -16.28 -12.08 -3.08
N GLU A 52 -17.31 -11.27 -3.31
CA GLU A 52 -18.08 -11.26 -4.55
C GLU A 52 -17.23 -10.80 -5.75
N ALA A 53 -16.43 -9.74 -5.58
CA ALA A 53 -15.59 -9.20 -6.64
C ALA A 53 -14.39 -10.09 -6.99
N THR A 54 -13.82 -10.82 -6.02
CA THR A 54 -12.62 -11.65 -6.23
C THR A 54 -12.90 -13.12 -6.46
N GLY A 55 -14.10 -13.61 -6.13
CA GLY A 55 -14.40 -15.05 -6.10
C GLY A 55 -13.73 -15.80 -4.94
N ILE A 56 -13.00 -15.12 -4.06
CA ILE A 56 -12.44 -15.72 -2.85
C ILE A 56 -13.58 -16.01 -1.87
N ARG A 57 -13.55 -17.19 -1.25
CA ARG A 57 -14.54 -17.56 -0.23
C ARG A 57 -14.58 -16.49 0.86
N PHE A 58 -15.79 -16.04 1.22
CA PHE A 58 -16.00 -15.04 2.28
C PHE A 58 -15.28 -15.38 3.59
N SER A 59 -15.30 -16.67 3.98
CA SER A 59 -14.60 -17.17 5.18
C SER A 59 -13.07 -17.04 5.12
N SER A 60 -12.49 -16.92 3.92
CA SER A 60 -11.06 -16.74 3.69
C SER A 60 -10.64 -15.27 3.61
N ILE A 61 -11.55 -14.34 3.30
CA ILE A 61 -11.22 -12.93 3.01
C ILE A 61 -10.42 -12.29 4.14
N GLY A 62 -10.89 -12.36 5.38
CA GLY A 62 -10.20 -11.72 6.50
C GLY A 62 -8.76 -12.23 6.69
N LYS A 63 -8.56 -13.56 6.55
CA LYS A 63 -7.22 -14.16 6.67
C LYS A 63 -6.33 -13.77 5.49
N THR A 64 -6.85 -13.79 4.26
CA THR A 64 -6.09 -13.40 3.07
C THR A 64 -5.69 -11.93 3.15
N LEU A 65 -6.64 -11.04 3.46
CA LEU A 65 -6.39 -9.61 3.62
C LEU A 65 -5.36 -9.32 4.70
N SER A 66 -5.46 -9.95 5.87
CA SER A 66 -4.48 -9.76 6.94
C SER A 66 -3.06 -10.15 6.50
N ARG A 67 -2.90 -11.25 5.77
CA ARG A 67 -1.60 -11.67 5.23
C ARG A 67 -1.09 -10.70 4.16
N THR A 68 -1.98 -10.21 3.30
CA THR A 68 -1.66 -9.18 2.30
C THR A 68 -1.15 -7.90 2.96
N LEU A 69 -1.85 -7.38 3.96
CA LEU A 69 -1.46 -6.15 4.65
C LEU A 69 -0.11 -6.31 5.38
N LYS A 70 0.15 -7.48 5.99
CA LYS A 70 1.46 -7.79 6.58
C LYS A 70 2.58 -7.83 5.55
N LYS A 71 2.33 -8.38 4.36
CA LYS A 71 3.32 -8.34 3.26
C LYS A 71 3.60 -6.91 2.83
N LEU A 72 2.56 -6.09 2.61
CA LEU A 72 2.72 -4.68 2.28
C LEU A 72 3.53 -3.92 3.34
N GLU A 73 3.20 -4.12 4.61
CA GLU A 73 3.93 -3.51 5.72
C GLU A 73 5.40 -3.90 5.72
N ALA A 74 5.72 -5.18 5.49
CA ALA A 74 7.10 -5.66 5.41
C ALA A 74 7.86 -5.01 4.24
N GLU A 75 7.25 -4.95 3.06
CA GLU A 75 7.89 -4.34 1.88
C GLU A 75 8.14 -2.84 2.05
N LEU A 76 7.18 -2.12 2.63
CA LEU A 76 7.32 -0.69 2.93
C LEU A 76 8.35 -0.43 4.04
N LYS A 77 8.42 -1.30 5.05
CA LYS A 77 9.45 -1.20 6.10
C LYS A 77 10.84 -1.45 5.54
N THR A 78 11.05 -2.53 4.77
CA THR A 78 12.34 -2.80 4.14
C THR A 78 12.83 -1.59 3.35
N LYS A 79 11.96 -1.00 2.52
CA LYS A 79 12.26 0.24 1.80
C LYS A 79 12.61 1.41 2.73
N LYS A 80 11.87 1.61 3.81
CA LYS A 80 12.17 2.65 4.79
C LYS A 80 13.55 2.43 5.43
N TYR A 81 13.97 1.20 5.68
CA TYR A 81 15.30 0.89 6.22
C TYR A 81 16.42 0.91 5.17
N GLU A 82 16.12 0.76 3.88
CA GLU A 82 17.09 0.95 2.78
C GLU A 82 17.34 2.43 2.47
N LEU A 83 16.46 3.32 2.90
CA LEU A 83 16.54 4.77 2.68
C LEU A 83 17.30 5.54 3.78
N TYR A 84 17.77 4.87 4.85
CA TYR A 84 18.53 5.46 5.96
C TYR A 84 19.91 4.82 6.12
#